data_AF-A0A6M5FP87-F1
#
_entry.id   AF-A0A6M5FP87-F1
#
_cell.length_a   1.000
_cell.length_b   1.000
_cell.length_c   1.000
_cell.angle_alpha   90.00
_cell.angle_beta   90.00
_cell.angle_gamma   90.00
#
_symmetry.space_group_name_H-M   'P 1'
#
loop_
_entity.id
_entity.type
_entity.pdbx_description
1 polymer ?
#
loop_
_entity_poly.entity_id
_entity_poly.type
_entity_poly.pdbx_seq_one_letter_code
_entity_poly.pdbx_strand_id
1 'polypeptide(L)'
;MVTSISVNEYFVKTNGQAMVLPHYYARFIGGEIILNDEYSEYRWVNLRELDQFEPKIETVASMVEAVQKIMRVATEADYREI
;
A
#
# COMPACT_ATOMS: atom_id res chain seq x y z
N MET A 1 -22.90 -6.15 -1.88
CA MET A 1 -21.70 -6.23 -1.03
C MET A 1 -20.57 -5.54 -1.77
N VAL A 2 -20.07 -4.43 -1.25
CA VAL A 2 -18.93 -3.71 -1.83
C VAL A 2 -17.70 -4.14 -1.04
N THR A 3 -16.89 -5.04 -1.60
CA THR A 3 -15.72 -5.63 -0.93
C THR A 3 -14.40 -5.01 -1.41
N SER A 4 -14.35 -3.68 -1.54
CA SER A 4 -13.08 -2.99 -1.81
C SER A 4 -13.15 -1.55 -1.31
N ILE A 5 -12.42 -1.26 -0.24
CA ILE A 5 -12.08 0.11 0.13
C ILE A 5 -10.78 0.43 -0.61
N SER A 6 -10.90 1.01 -1.81
CA SER A 6 -9.75 1.47 -2.60
C SER A 6 -9.56 2.98 -2.39
N VAL A 7 -8.36 3.39 -2.00
CA VAL A 7 -7.95 4.80 -2.08
C VAL A 7 -7.26 4.99 -3.42
N ASN A 8 -7.90 5.76 -4.29
CA ASN A 8 -7.40 6.02 -5.63
C ASN A 8 -6.69 7.37 -5.64
N GLU A 9 -5.40 7.37 -5.97
CA GLU A 9 -4.65 8.60 -6.20
C GLU A 9 -4.60 8.91 -7.70
N TYR A 10 -4.86 10.17 -8.04
CA TYR A 10 -4.72 10.64 -9.42
C TYR A 10 -3.30 11.12 -9.64
N PHE A 11 -2.58 10.47 -10.55
CA PHE A 11 -1.18 10.78 -10.82
C PHE A 11 -0.98 11.19 -12.28
N VAL A 12 -0.32 12.33 -12.49
CA VAL A 12 0.07 12.80 -13.83
C VAL A 12 1.57 12.59 -14.00
N LYS A 13 1.93 11.74 -14.96
CA LYS A 13 3.31 11.48 -15.33
C LYS A 13 3.94 12.73 -15.95
N THR A 14 5.26 12.80 -15.96
CA THR A 14 6.03 13.91 -16.57
C THR A 14 5.76 14.10 -18.07
N ASN A 15 5.28 13.06 -18.76
CA ASN A 15 4.89 13.10 -20.17
C ASN A 15 3.43 13.55 -20.41
N GLY A 16 2.72 14.00 -19.38
CA GLY A 16 1.32 14.46 -19.45
C GLY A 16 0.28 13.34 -19.45
N GLN A 17 0.67 12.07 -19.42
CA GLN A 17 -0.28 10.96 -19.26
C GLN A 17 -0.78 10.88 -17.82
N ALA A 18 -2.09 10.66 -17.66
CA ALA A 18 -2.72 10.47 -16.37
C ALA A 18 -2.94 8.98 -16.08
N MET A 19 -2.83 8.59 -14.82
CA MET A 19 -3.24 7.27 -14.34
C MET A 19 -3.90 7.37 -12.97
N VAL A 20 -4.77 6.39 -12.69
CA VAL A 20 -5.27 6.14 -11.34
C VAL A 20 -4.36 5.12 -10.69
N LEU A 21 -3.85 5.44 -9.51
CA LEU A 21 -3.06 4.55 -8.67
C LEU A 21 -3.98 3.96 -7.59
N PRO A 22 -4.51 2.74 -7.77
CA PRO A 22 -5.31 2.08 -6.75
C PRO A 22 -4.41 1.58 -5.63
N HIS A 23 -4.74 1.95 -4.39
CA HIS A 23 -4.09 1.43 -3.19
C HIS A 23 -5.00 0.41 -2.50
N TYR A 24 -4.42 -0.74 -2.16
CA TYR A 24 -5.08 -1.80 -1.42
C TYR A 24 -4.42 -1.97 -0.05
N TYR A 25 -5.26 -2.18 0.96
CA TYR A 25 -4.79 -2.64 2.26
C TYR A 25 -4.73 -4.18 2.25
N ALA A 26 -3.54 -4.72 2.47
CA ALA A 26 -3.32 -6.15 2.58
C ALA A 26 -2.75 -6.50 3.96
N ARG A 27 -3.08 -7.71 4.42
CA ARG A 27 -2.53 -8.27 5.65
C ARG A 27 -1.61 -9.43 5.30
N PHE A 28 -0.37 -9.39 5.79
CA PHE A 28 0.54 -10.51 5.69
C PHE A 28 0.10 -11.63 6.64
N ILE A 29 -0.17 -12.83 6.09
CA ILE A 29 -0.64 -14.00 6.85
C ILE A 29 0.51 -14.94 7.20
N GLY A 30 1.59 -14.97 6.40
CA GLY A 30 2.78 -15.79 6.63
C GLY A 30 3.54 -16.10 5.34
N GLY A 31 4.67 -16.79 5.46
CA GLY A 31 5.53 -17.20 4.34
C GLY A 31 6.87 -16.47 4.29
N GLU A 32 7.61 -16.69 3.20
CA GLU A 32 8.89 -16.02 2.93
C GLU A 32 8.69 -15.00 1.80
N ILE A 33 9.29 -13.82 1.95
CA ILE A 33 9.28 -12.79 0.90
C ILE A 33 10.33 -13.17 -0.15
N ILE A 34 9.89 -13.54 -1.34
CA ILE A 34 10.74 -13.86 -2.49
C ILE A 34 10.63 -12.71 -3.48
N LEU A 35 11.76 -12.08 -3.80
CA LEU A 35 11.82 -10.97 -4.75
C LEU A 35 12.03 -11.48 -6.18
N ASN A 36 11.54 -10.71 -7.15
CA ASN A 36 11.82 -10.91 -8.57
C ASN A 36 12.97 -9.98 -9.02
N ASP A 37 13.30 -10.02 -10.31
CA ASP A 37 14.40 -9.20 -10.88
C ASP A 37 14.17 -7.68 -10.81
N GLU A 38 12.95 -7.24 -10.47
CA GLU A 38 12.61 -5.80 -10.36
C GLU A 38 13.13 -5.20 -9.04
N TYR A 39 13.24 -5.99 -7.98
CA TYR A 39 13.60 -5.53 -6.64
C TYR A 39 14.79 -6.31 -6.08
N SER A 40 15.85 -5.60 -5.70
CA SER A 40 17.04 -6.22 -5.09
C SER A 40 16.95 -6.38 -3.57
N GLU A 41 16.05 -5.65 -2.91
CA GLU A 41 15.93 -5.63 -1.45
C GLU A 41 14.50 -5.37 -0.97
N TYR A 42 14.18 -5.83 0.24
CA TYR A 42 12.94 -5.51 0.93
C TYR A 42 13.19 -5.28 2.42
N ARG A 43 12.32 -4.49 3.06
CA ARG A 43 12.36 -4.27 4.49
C ARG A 43 10.96 -4.05 5.06
N TRP A 44 10.67 -4.69 6.19
CA TRP A 44 9.54 -4.30 7.03
C TRP A 44 9.87 -3.01 7.77
N VAL A 45 9.04 -1.98 7.57
CA VAL A 45 9.22 -0.66 8.17
C VAL A 45 8.19 -0.45 9.27
N ASN A 46 8.64 0.02 10.44
CA ASN A 46 7.72 0.43 11.50
C ASN A 46 6.99 1.69 11.06
N LEU A 47 5.65 1.72 11.15
CA LEU A 47 4.86 2.87 10.71
C LEU A 47 5.22 4.18 11.42
N ARG A 48 5.80 4.11 12.63
CA ARG A 48 6.29 5.30 13.36
C ARG A 48 7.58 5.91 12.79
N GLU A 49 8.27 5.16 11.95
CA GLU A 49 9.55 5.54 11.33
C GLU A 49 9.38 5.87 9.84
N LEU A 50 8.15 5.77 9.31
CA LEU A 50 7.87 5.87 7.88
C LEU A 50 8.32 7.19 7.25
N ASP A 51 8.13 8.30 7.97
CA ASP A 51 8.51 9.63 7.48
C ASP A 51 10.02 9.75 7.23
N GLN A 52 10.82 9.01 7.99
CA GLN A 52 12.29 9.00 7.93
C GLN A 52 12.83 7.93 6.98
N PHE A 53 11.98 7.00 6.53
CA PHE A 53 12.38 5.91 5.66
C PHE A 53 12.54 6.39 4.22
N GLU A 54 13.66 6.05 3.59
CA GLU A 54 13.97 6.32 2.18
C GLU A 54 14.77 5.13 1.60
N PRO A 55 14.66 4.85 0.29
CA PRO A 55 13.82 5.56 -0.69
C PRO A 55 12.33 5.20 -0.55
N LYS A 56 11.44 6.19 -0.64
CA LYS A 56 9.98 5.97 -0.70
C LYS A 56 9.30 6.84 -1.76
N ILE A 57 8.16 6.37 -2.25
CA ILE A 57 7.27 7.20 -3.07
C ILE A 57 6.62 8.25 -2.16
N GLU A 58 6.60 9.51 -2.59
CA GLU A 58 6.14 10.67 -1.78
C GLU A 58 4.74 10.49 -1.18
N THR A 59 3.84 9.82 -1.90
CA THR A 59 2.45 9.58 -1.46
C THR A 59 2.31 8.49 -0.41
N VAL A 60 3.36 7.72 -0.10
CA VAL A 60 3.26 6.56 0.80
C VAL A 60 2.81 6.95 2.21
N ALA A 61 3.34 8.04 2.75
CA ALA A 61 2.99 8.47 4.11
C ALA A 61 1.50 8.81 4.25
N SER A 62 0.95 9.63 3.35
CA SER A 62 -0.47 10.00 3.36
C SER A 62 -1.38 8.80 3.09
N MET A 63 -0.95 7.87 2.23
CA MET A 63 -1.69 6.63 1.97
C MET A 63 -1.75 5.72 3.20
N VAL A 64 -0.65 5.59 3.93
CA VAL A 64 -0.63 4.79 5.17
C VAL A 64 -1.58 5.37 6.21
N GLU A 65 -1.63 6.70 6.39
CA GLU A 65 -2.60 7.34 7.29
C GLU A 65 -4.05 7.07 6.88
N ALA A 66 -4.35 7.11 5.58
CA ALA A 66 -5.68 6.78 5.06
C ALA A 66 -6.03 5.30 5.33
N VAL A 67 -5.10 4.38 5.07
CA VAL A 67 -5.28 2.94 5.29
C VAL A 67 -5.41 2.59 6.77
N GLN A 68 -4.72 3.27 7.68
CA GLN A 68 -4.86 3.06 9.12
C GLN A 68 -6.30 3.28 9.62
N LYS A 69 -7.09 4.14 8.95
CA LYS A 69 -8.52 4.32 9.25
C LYS A 69 -9.32 3.07 8.87
N ILE A 70 -8.95 2.41 7.77
CA ILE A 70 -9.54 1.15 7.29
C ILE A 70 -9.23 0.02 8.28
N MET A 71 -7.98 -0.06 8.77
CA MET A 71 -7.56 -1.08 9.74
C MET A 71 -8.45 -1.16 10.98
N ARG A 72 -9.05 -0.04 11.39
CA ARG A 72 -9.90 0.03 12.59
C ARG A 72 -11.29 -0.57 12.41
N VAL A 73 -11.73 -0.76 11.16
CA VAL A 73 -13.08 -1.22 10.82
C VAL A 73 -13.08 -2.51 10.00
N ALA A 74 -11.97 -2.84 9.35
CA ALA A 74 -11.82 -4.07 8.60
C ALA A 74 -11.91 -5.29 9.52
N THR A 75 -12.65 -6.29 9.07
CA THR A 75 -12.83 -7.58 9.73
C THR A 75 -12.29 -8.70 8.85
N GLU A 76 -12.09 -9.90 9.41
CA GLU A 76 -11.63 -11.07 8.63
C GLU A 76 -12.50 -11.33 7.38
N ALA A 77 -13.81 -11.04 7.46
CA ALA A 77 -14.74 -11.22 6.35
C ALA A 77 -14.53 -10.25 5.17
N ASP A 78 -13.78 -9.17 5.37
CA ASP A 78 -13.48 -8.18 4.34
C ASP A 78 -12.27 -8.57 3.48
N TYR A 79 -11.51 -9.58 3.91
CA TYR A 79 -10.34 -10.07 3.19
C TYR A 79 -10.69 -11.24 2.28
N ARG A 80 -9.95 -11.34 1.18
CA ARG A 80 -9.90 -12.54 0.34
C ARG A 80 -8.46 -12.98 0.28
N GLU A 81 -8.19 -14.24 0.63
CA GLU A 81 -6.90 -14.86 0.35
C GLU A 81 -6.70 -14.92 -1.17
N ILE A 82 -5.49 -14.56 -1.60
CA ILE A 82 -5.06 -14.50 -2.99
C ILE A 82 -3.91 -15.48 -3.17
#